data_AF-A0A514XDZ3-F1
#
_entry.id   AF-A0A514XDZ3-F1
#
_cell.length_a   1.000
_cell.length_b   1.000
_cell.length_c   1.000
_cell.angle_alpha   90.00
_cell.angle_beta   90.00
_cell.angle_gamma   90.00
#
_symmetry.space_group_name_H-M   'P 1'
#
loop_
_entity.id
_entity.type
_entity.pdbx_description
1 polymer ?
#
loop_
_entity_poly.entity_id
_entity_poly.type
_entity_poly.pdbx_seq_one_letter_code
_entity_poly.pdbx_strand_id
1 'polypeptide(L)'
;MILRIYSSLILFSSVSLAALPPQFADCLSTEVSSASIYDVKEIAKVAKVNYCQNQMGLTNKFDTIDLLKTGNANVGISVAKTTYTREDLSDMSKSGSFVLYVDSNRIAKEYLNTLASQGVQLVVMSATAGLSQADLLTLARVRPFVYNVNSAVIKEDVMALVQAGVTVVFRSNTSGLSREQIVEIAKVNPSLVTLSP
;
A
#
# COMPACT_ATOMS: atom_id res chain seq x y z
N MET A 1 25.81 50.59 -4.71
CA MET A 1 25.58 49.32 -5.42
C MET A 1 24.97 48.35 -4.41
N ILE A 2 23.66 48.10 -4.48
CA ILE A 2 22.91 47.32 -3.48
C ILE A 2 22.90 45.85 -3.93
N LEU A 3 23.63 45.00 -3.21
CA LEU A 3 23.74 43.57 -3.49
C LEU A 3 22.47 42.85 -2.95
N ARG A 4 21.56 42.46 -3.84
CA ARG A 4 20.38 41.65 -3.48
C ARG A 4 20.81 40.19 -3.34
N ILE A 5 20.86 39.69 -2.12
CA ILE A 5 21.03 38.26 -1.83
C ILE A 5 19.66 37.59 -2.04
N TYR A 6 19.53 36.84 -3.13
CA TYR A 6 18.41 35.93 -3.33
C TYR A 6 18.66 34.67 -2.47
N SER A 7 18.02 34.61 -1.30
CA SER A 7 17.89 33.37 -0.54
C SER A 7 16.92 32.44 -1.26
N SER A 8 17.45 31.48 -2.01
CA SER A 8 16.68 30.34 -2.52
C SER A 8 16.28 29.45 -1.33
N LEU A 9 15.02 29.57 -0.89
CA LEU A 9 14.39 28.56 -0.03
C LEU A 9 14.25 27.26 -0.83
N ILE A 10 15.19 26.34 -0.65
CA ILE A 10 15.04 24.95 -1.10
C ILE A 10 14.08 24.29 -0.11
N LEU A 11 12.80 24.25 -0.47
CA LEU A 11 11.81 23.39 0.16
C LEU A 11 12.21 21.95 -0.14
N PHE A 12 12.88 21.30 0.81
CA PHE A 12 13.05 19.85 0.80
C PHE A 12 11.66 19.22 0.94
N SER A 13 11.06 18.85 -0.19
CA SER A 13 9.93 17.92 -0.20
C SER A 13 10.42 16.63 0.46
N SER A 14 9.99 16.40 1.71
CA SER A 14 10.19 15.14 2.41
C SER A 14 9.62 14.03 1.52
N VAL A 15 10.51 13.24 0.91
CA VAL A 15 10.16 12.03 0.18
C VAL A 15 9.55 11.10 1.22
N SER A 16 8.21 11.08 1.28
CA SER A 16 7.46 10.22 2.19
C SER A 16 7.72 8.79 1.74
N LEU A 17 8.68 8.12 2.40
CA LEU A 17 8.91 6.70 2.25
C LEU A 17 7.61 5.99 2.63
N ALA A 18 7.15 5.06 1.80
CA ALA A 18 6.02 4.21 2.14
C ALA A 18 6.45 3.29 3.29
N ALA A 19 6.25 3.74 4.54
CA ALA A 19 6.40 2.88 5.70
C ALA A 19 5.45 1.69 5.56
N LEU A 20 5.89 0.50 5.98
CA LEU A 20 5.04 -0.67 5.97
C LEU A 20 3.76 -0.36 6.76
N PRO A 21 2.57 -0.49 6.14
CA PRO A 21 1.36 -0.11 6.83
C PRO A 21 1.16 -0.96 8.09
N PRO A 22 0.70 -0.39 9.21
CA PRO A 22 0.51 -1.13 10.46
C PRO A 22 -0.46 -2.32 10.32
N GLN A 23 -1.40 -2.25 9.37
CA GLN A 23 -2.33 -3.32 9.01
C GLN A 23 -1.75 -4.35 8.00
N PHE A 24 -0.47 -4.20 7.61
CA PHE A 24 0.19 -5.06 6.63
C PHE A 24 0.21 -6.52 7.05
N ALA A 25 0.58 -6.83 8.29
CA ALA A 25 0.54 -8.21 8.78
C ALA A 25 -0.89 -8.76 8.86
N ASP A 26 -1.83 -7.96 9.37
CA ASP A 26 -3.23 -8.36 9.61
C ASP A 26 -3.96 -8.70 8.30
N CYS A 27 -3.77 -7.89 7.26
CA CYS A 27 -4.41 -8.12 5.96
C CYS A 27 -3.89 -9.32 5.20
N LEU A 28 -2.67 -9.71 5.52
CA LEU A 28 -1.95 -10.78 4.88
C LEU A 28 -2.07 -12.09 5.66
N SER A 29 -2.56 -12.03 6.90
CA SER A 29 -2.94 -13.18 7.70
C SER A 29 -4.14 -13.91 7.09
N THR A 30 -4.20 -15.22 7.31
CA THR A 30 -5.36 -16.07 7.00
C THR A 30 -6.27 -16.24 8.22
N GLU A 31 -5.85 -15.76 9.39
CA GLU A 31 -6.63 -15.81 10.61
C GLU A 31 -7.77 -14.80 10.57
N VAL A 32 -8.96 -15.28 10.93
CA VAL A 32 -10.18 -14.49 10.94
C VAL A 32 -10.43 -14.04 12.36
N SER A 33 -10.51 -12.73 12.59
CA SER A 33 -10.94 -12.20 13.89
C SER A 33 -12.41 -12.56 14.14
N SER A 34 -12.72 -13.02 15.34
CA SER A 34 -14.10 -13.25 15.78
C SER A 34 -14.81 -11.98 16.23
N ALA A 35 -14.12 -10.82 16.25
CA ALA A 35 -14.70 -9.56 16.66
C ALA A 35 -15.73 -9.07 15.63
N SER A 36 -16.91 -8.63 16.09
CA SER A 36 -17.90 -8.05 15.20
C SER A 36 -17.43 -6.67 14.72
N ILE A 37 -17.97 -6.20 13.59
CA ILE A 37 -17.69 -4.83 13.15
C ILE A 37 -18.15 -3.79 14.17
N TYR A 38 -19.23 -4.07 14.90
CA TYR A 38 -19.72 -3.19 15.94
C TYR A 38 -18.66 -3.02 17.04
N ASP A 39 -18.04 -4.12 17.49
CA ASP A 39 -16.96 -4.08 18.49
C ASP A 39 -15.76 -3.26 17.98
N VAL A 40 -15.36 -3.47 16.71
CA VAL A 40 -14.28 -2.71 16.09
C VAL A 40 -14.59 -1.21 16.07
N LYS A 41 -15.83 -0.84 15.71
CA LYS A 41 -16.25 0.57 15.70
C LYS A 41 -16.27 1.18 17.11
N GLU A 42 -16.77 0.46 18.11
CA GLU A 42 -16.79 0.95 19.50
C GLU A 42 -15.36 1.11 20.05
N ILE A 43 -14.46 0.16 19.78
CA ILE A 43 -13.05 0.27 20.17
C ILE A 43 -12.38 1.45 19.44
N ALA A 44 -12.65 1.65 18.15
CA ALA A 44 -12.09 2.76 17.37
C ALA A 44 -12.47 4.14 17.92
N LYS A 45 -13.57 4.28 18.68
CA LYS A 45 -13.91 5.54 19.34
C LYS A 45 -12.94 5.94 20.44
N VAL A 46 -12.26 4.97 21.06
CA VAL A 46 -11.43 5.19 22.26
C VAL A 46 -9.97 4.73 22.11
N ALA A 47 -9.68 3.89 21.12
CA ALA A 47 -8.36 3.32 20.90
C ALA A 47 -8.05 3.13 19.40
N LYS A 48 -6.76 3.03 19.07
CA LYS A 48 -6.34 2.70 17.70
C LYS A 48 -6.65 1.26 17.37
N VAL A 49 -7.22 1.03 16.19
CA VAL A 49 -7.53 -0.32 15.67
C VAL A 49 -6.87 -0.51 14.31
N ASN A 50 -6.26 -1.66 14.08
CA ASN A 50 -5.92 -2.12 12.74
C ASN A 50 -7.06 -3.04 12.28
N TYR A 51 -7.60 -2.76 11.10
CA TYR A 51 -8.70 -3.54 10.56
C TYR A 51 -8.40 -3.90 9.12
N CYS A 52 -8.44 -5.20 8.81
CA CYS A 52 -8.42 -5.62 7.42
C CYS A 52 -9.78 -6.05 6.93
N GLN A 53 -10.27 -5.35 5.91
CA GLN A 53 -11.40 -5.76 5.13
C GLN A 53 -10.97 -6.80 4.09
N ASN A 54 -10.82 -8.04 4.58
CA ASN A 54 -10.37 -9.20 3.82
C ASN A 54 -11.41 -10.34 3.80
N GLN A 55 -12.56 -10.22 4.46
CA GLN A 55 -13.62 -11.23 4.47
C GLN A 55 -15.02 -10.61 4.55
N MET A 56 -16.05 -11.44 4.35
CA MET A 56 -17.48 -11.07 4.38
C MET A 56 -17.90 -10.55 5.78
N GLY A 57 -17.50 -9.34 6.14
CA GLY A 57 -17.87 -8.67 7.38
C GLY A 57 -18.41 -7.27 7.12
N LEU A 58 -17.66 -6.43 6.38
CA LEU A 58 -18.18 -5.18 5.83
C LEU A 58 -18.78 -5.41 4.44
N THR A 59 -19.99 -5.96 4.39
CA THR A 59 -20.75 -6.05 3.14
C THR A 59 -21.15 -4.67 2.61
N ASN A 60 -21.18 -3.66 3.48
CA ASN A 60 -21.59 -2.29 3.15
C ASN A 60 -20.42 -1.30 3.21
N LYS A 61 -20.28 -0.47 2.18
CA LYS A 61 -19.27 0.61 2.11
C LYS A 61 -19.43 1.65 3.21
N PHE A 62 -20.66 1.90 3.67
CA PHE A 62 -20.94 2.94 4.66
C PHE A 62 -20.28 2.62 6.01
N ASP A 63 -20.22 1.35 6.38
CA ASP A 63 -19.55 0.94 7.61
C ASP A 63 -18.04 1.19 7.57
N THR A 64 -17.41 0.97 6.41
CA THR A 64 -16.00 1.32 6.17
C THR A 64 -15.80 2.82 6.24
N ILE A 65 -16.70 3.60 5.62
CA ILE A 65 -16.65 5.07 5.66
C ILE A 65 -16.73 5.58 7.10
N ASP A 66 -17.65 5.05 7.91
CA ASP A 66 -17.78 5.43 9.32
C ASP A 66 -16.51 5.10 10.10
N LEU A 67 -15.93 3.92 9.87
CA LEU A 67 -14.69 3.51 10.50
C LEU A 67 -13.52 4.44 10.13
N LEU A 68 -13.41 4.81 8.85
CA LEU A 68 -12.39 5.75 8.36
C LEU A 68 -12.51 7.14 9.00
N LYS A 69 -13.74 7.62 9.20
CA LYS A 69 -14.01 8.93 9.84
C LYS A 69 -13.57 9.01 11.30
N THR A 70 -13.41 7.88 11.99
CA THR A 70 -12.95 7.87 13.40
C THR A 70 -11.53 8.41 13.56
N GLY A 71 -10.69 8.32 12.52
CA GLY A 71 -9.26 8.68 12.57
C GLY A 71 -8.38 7.75 13.41
N ASN A 72 -8.97 6.83 14.17
CA ASN A 72 -8.27 5.85 14.99
C ASN A 72 -8.17 4.47 14.33
N ALA A 73 -8.76 4.28 13.15
CA ALA A 73 -8.72 3.04 12.42
C ALA A 73 -7.71 3.07 11.27
N ASN A 74 -6.75 2.13 11.28
CA ASN A 74 -5.92 1.82 10.13
C ASN A 74 -6.63 0.73 9.32
N VAL A 75 -7.30 1.13 8.25
CA VAL A 75 -8.09 0.22 7.42
C VAL A 75 -7.25 -0.28 6.24
N GLY A 76 -7.23 -1.59 6.04
CA GLY A 76 -6.72 -2.23 4.83
C GLY A 76 -7.86 -2.87 4.04
N ILE A 77 -7.85 -2.74 2.71
CA ILE A 77 -8.91 -3.25 1.83
C ILE A 77 -8.30 -4.13 0.76
N SER A 78 -8.72 -5.39 0.67
CA SER A 78 -8.32 -6.31 -0.40
C SER A 78 -9.24 -6.18 -1.61
N VAL A 79 -8.68 -5.99 -2.80
CA VAL A 79 -9.46 -5.93 -4.06
C VAL A 79 -10.10 -7.29 -4.38
N ALA A 80 -9.38 -8.38 -4.15
CA ALA A 80 -9.81 -9.74 -4.43
C ALA A 80 -10.89 -10.23 -3.47
N LYS A 81 -10.89 -9.75 -2.22
CA LYS A 81 -11.79 -10.24 -1.17
C LYS A 81 -12.96 -9.30 -0.88
N THR A 82 -13.10 -8.21 -1.65
CA THR A 82 -14.22 -7.27 -1.55
C THR A 82 -14.89 -7.08 -2.90
N THR A 83 -16.10 -6.53 -2.88
CA THR A 83 -16.87 -6.18 -4.09
C THR A 83 -16.84 -4.68 -4.39
N TYR A 84 -16.13 -3.87 -3.59
CA TYR A 84 -16.08 -2.42 -3.77
C TYR A 84 -15.65 -2.02 -5.16
N THR A 85 -16.41 -1.12 -5.79
CA THR A 85 -16.09 -0.60 -7.11
C THR A 85 -15.04 0.51 -7.03
N ARG A 86 -14.57 0.99 -8.19
CA ARG A 86 -13.70 2.16 -8.25
C ARG A 86 -14.35 3.40 -7.61
N GLU A 87 -15.65 3.56 -7.77
CA GLU A 87 -16.42 4.66 -7.19
C GLU A 87 -16.47 4.54 -5.67
N ASP A 88 -16.72 3.33 -5.15
CA ASP A 88 -16.74 3.09 -3.71
C ASP A 88 -15.39 3.42 -3.06
N LEU A 89 -14.27 2.98 -3.67
CA LEU A 89 -12.91 3.26 -3.17
C LEU A 89 -12.58 4.76 -3.23
N SER A 90 -13.03 5.45 -4.28
CA SER A 90 -12.88 6.91 -4.43
C SER A 90 -13.75 7.70 -3.45
N ASP A 91 -14.91 7.18 -3.05
CA ASP A 91 -15.73 7.79 -2.02
C ASP A 91 -15.15 7.56 -0.62
N MET A 92 -14.58 6.38 -0.37
CA MET A 92 -13.86 6.08 0.87
C MET A 92 -12.63 6.96 1.06
N SER A 93 -11.86 7.24 -0.01
CA SER A 93 -10.65 8.07 0.07
C SER A 93 -10.93 9.50 0.50
N LYS A 94 -12.15 10.01 0.25
CA LYS A 94 -12.62 11.31 0.74
C LYS A 94 -12.96 11.32 2.23
N SER A 95 -13.19 10.14 2.83
CA SER A 95 -13.64 10.00 4.22
C SER A 95 -12.49 9.73 5.20
N GLY A 96 -11.35 9.22 4.71
CA GLY A 96 -10.16 8.98 5.51
C GLY A 96 -9.10 8.20 4.73
N SER A 97 -7.94 8.01 5.36
CA SER A 97 -6.84 7.26 4.77
C SER A 97 -7.01 5.75 4.94
N PHE A 98 -6.72 4.99 3.90
CA PHE A 98 -6.70 3.54 3.94
C PHE A 98 -5.61 2.97 3.04
N VAL A 99 -5.34 1.69 3.22
CA VAL A 99 -4.42 0.91 2.39
C VAL A 99 -5.22 0.02 1.45
N LEU A 100 -4.93 0.10 0.16
CA LEU A 100 -5.52 -0.79 -0.85
C LEU A 100 -4.52 -1.88 -1.23
N TYR A 101 -4.88 -3.13 -0.96
CA TYR A 101 -4.16 -4.31 -1.42
C TYR A 101 -4.64 -4.66 -2.82
N VAL A 102 -3.82 -4.35 -3.81
CA VAL A 102 -4.04 -4.66 -5.22
C VAL A 102 -3.63 -6.11 -5.44
N ASP A 103 -4.50 -7.02 -5.03
CA ASP A 103 -4.35 -8.48 -5.07
C ASP A 103 -5.26 -9.15 -6.10
N SER A 104 -5.82 -8.37 -7.02
CA SER A 104 -6.61 -8.79 -8.18
C SER A 104 -6.54 -7.71 -9.27
N ASN A 105 -6.73 -8.09 -10.53
CA ASN A 105 -6.79 -7.19 -11.68
C ASN A 105 -8.17 -6.52 -11.89
N ARG A 106 -9.10 -6.65 -10.93
CA ARG A 106 -10.46 -6.10 -11.01
C ARG A 106 -10.48 -4.57 -11.09
N ILE A 107 -9.50 -3.89 -10.51
CA ILE A 107 -9.33 -2.44 -10.60
C ILE A 107 -8.30 -2.14 -11.69
N ALA A 108 -8.72 -1.48 -12.77
CA ALA A 108 -7.81 -1.14 -13.86
C ALA A 108 -6.72 -0.15 -13.40
N LYS A 109 -5.54 -0.29 -13.98
CA LYS A 109 -4.33 0.48 -13.63
C LYS A 109 -4.51 2.00 -13.63
N GLU A 110 -5.33 2.52 -14.54
CA GLU A 110 -5.61 3.95 -14.66
C GLU A 110 -6.24 4.50 -13.38
N TYR A 111 -7.10 3.71 -12.73
CA TYR A 111 -7.76 4.09 -11.48
C TYR A 111 -6.82 3.97 -10.28
N LEU A 112 -5.83 3.09 -10.32
CA LEU A 112 -4.84 3.00 -9.24
C LEU A 112 -4.03 4.30 -9.12
N ASN A 113 -3.68 4.94 -10.25
CA ASN A 113 -3.05 6.25 -10.24
C ASN A 113 -3.94 7.32 -9.60
N THR A 114 -5.24 7.31 -9.90
CA THR A 114 -6.20 8.24 -9.28
C THR A 114 -6.35 8.00 -7.79
N LEU A 115 -6.46 6.75 -7.35
CA LEU A 115 -6.56 6.45 -5.92
C LEU A 115 -5.26 6.82 -5.18
N ALA A 116 -4.10 6.55 -5.78
CA ALA A 116 -2.81 6.96 -5.23
C ALA A 116 -2.71 8.48 -5.08
N SER A 117 -3.14 9.25 -6.08
CA SER A 117 -3.12 10.72 -6.00
C SER A 117 -4.09 11.28 -4.96
N GLN A 118 -5.18 10.56 -4.66
CA GLN A 118 -6.11 10.87 -3.56
C GLN A 118 -5.57 10.50 -2.16
N GLY A 119 -4.35 9.97 -2.06
CA GLY A 119 -3.75 9.64 -0.76
C GLY A 119 -3.96 8.21 -0.30
N VAL A 120 -4.55 7.35 -1.12
CA VAL A 120 -4.66 5.92 -0.83
C VAL A 120 -3.27 5.30 -0.90
N GLN A 121 -2.85 4.61 0.15
CA GLN A 121 -1.60 3.88 0.17
C GLN A 121 -1.79 2.55 -0.58
N LEU A 122 -0.99 2.29 -1.60
CA LEU A 122 -1.10 1.07 -2.37
C LEU A 122 -0.12 0.00 -1.86
N VAL A 123 -0.61 -1.23 -1.78
CA VAL A 123 0.20 -2.44 -1.61
C VAL A 123 -0.11 -3.36 -2.80
N VAL A 124 0.84 -3.52 -3.70
CA VAL A 124 0.67 -4.27 -4.95
C VAL A 124 1.25 -5.67 -4.80
N MET A 125 0.47 -6.71 -5.09
CA MET A 125 0.92 -8.11 -5.06
C MET A 125 1.55 -8.49 -6.40
N SER A 126 2.77 -9.05 -6.39
CA SER A 126 3.51 -9.40 -7.62
C SER A 126 2.77 -10.38 -8.53
N ALA A 127 1.98 -11.31 -7.98
CA ALA A 127 1.33 -12.37 -8.75
C ALA A 127 -0.03 -11.98 -9.35
N THR A 128 -0.81 -11.19 -8.61
CA THR A 128 -2.28 -11.09 -8.83
C THR A 128 -2.76 -9.71 -9.23
N ALA A 129 -1.92 -8.68 -9.13
CA ALA A 129 -2.30 -7.31 -9.50
C ALA A 129 -2.56 -7.15 -11.02
N GLY A 130 -2.02 -8.03 -11.86
CA GLY A 130 -2.13 -7.94 -13.32
C GLY A 130 -1.47 -6.70 -13.92
N LEU A 131 -0.47 -6.13 -13.23
CA LEU A 131 0.28 -4.96 -13.67
C LEU A 131 1.59 -5.38 -14.31
N SER A 132 1.91 -4.79 -15.47
CA SER A 132 3.23 -4.95 -16.07
C SER A 132 4.29 -4.13 -15.32
N GLN A 133 5.57 -4.44 -15.54
CA GLN A 133 6.67 -3.65 -14.98
C GLN A 133 6.58 -2.16 -15.36
N ALA A 134 6.20 -1.85 -16.60
CA ALA A 134 6.02 -0.48 -17.06
C ALA A 134 4.88 0.23 -16.30
N ASP A 135 3.81 -0.49 -15.97
CA ASP A 135 2.70 0.05 -15.18
C ASP A 135 3.15 0.35 -13.74
N LEU A 136 3.91 -0.54 -13.13
CA LEU A 136 4.47 -0.36 -11.78
C LEU A 136 5.40 0.85 -11.71
N LEU A 137 6.28 1.01 -12.69
CA LEU A 137 7.18 2.17 -12.78
C LEU A 137 6.41 3.48 -13.02
N THR A 138 5.31 3.43 -13.76
CA THR A 138 4.44 4.59 -13.96
C THR A 138 3.74 4.96 -12.65
N LEU A 139 3.24 3.96 -11.91
CA LEU A 139 2.60 4.17 -10.61
C LEU A 139 3.58 4.76 -9.58
N ALA A 140 4.83 4.30 -9.58
CA ALA A 140 5.89 4.80 -8.69
C ALA A 140 6.15 6.30 -8.88
N ARG A 141 6.01 6.81 -10.10
CA ARG A 141 6.14 8.25 -10.42
C ARG A 141 5.01 9.09 -9.86
N VAL A 142 3.82 8.50 -9.67
CA VAL A 142 2.66 9.20 -9.09
C VAL A 142 2.80 9.26 -7.57
N ARG A 143 3.06 8.12 -6.93
CA ARG A 143 3.23 8.04 -5.48
C ARG A 143 4.02 6.79 -5.07
N PRO A 144 4.85 6.87 -4.01
CA PRO A 144 5.45 5.69 -3.41
C PRO A 144 4.40 4.66 -2.99
N PHE A 145 4.65 3.39 -3.32
CA PHE A 145 3.80 2.26 -2.94
C PHE A 145 4.65 1.12 -2.40
N VAL A 146 3.99 0.12 -1.82
CA VAL A 146 4.63 -1.12 -1.37
C VAL A 146 4.42 -2.21 -2.43
N TYR A 147 5.50 -2.79 -2.94
CA TYR A 147 5.47 -3.96 -3.79
C TYR A 147 5.72 -5.21 -2.94
N ASN A 148 4.68 -6.00 -2.71
CA ASN A 148 4.77 -7.25 -1.95
C ASN A 148 5.06 -8.41 -2.90
N VAL A 149 6.26 -8.96 -2.79
CA VAL A 149 6.75 -10.08 -3.60
C VAL A 149 6.20 -11.38 -3.03
N ASN A 150 5.08 -11.84 -3.60
CA ASN A 150 4.38 -13.08 -3.22
C ASN A 150 4.42 -14.17 -4.31
N SER A 151 5.24 -13.97 -5.35
CA SER A 151 5.51 -14.93 -6.43
C SER A 151 6.91 -14.75 -6.98
N ALA A 152 7.29 -15.66 -7.89
CA ALA A 152 8.53 -15.54 -8.66
C ALA A 152 8.59 -14.17 -9.36
N VAL A 153 9.72 -13.50 -9.20
CA VAL A 153 10.04 -12.19 -9.81
C VAL A 153 11.44 -12.22 -10.39
N ILE A 154 11.74 -11.28 -11.28
CA ILE A 154 13.06 -11.13 -11.91
C ILE A 154 13.85 -10.08 -11.13
N LYS A 155 15.14 -10.35 -10.86
CA LYS A 155 16.00 -9.47 -10.07
C LYS A 155 16.03 -8.05 -10.62
N GLU A 156 16.25 -7.92 -11.93
CA GLU A 156 16.38 -6.66 -12.64
C GLU A 156 15.11 -5.80 -12.52
N ASP A 157 13.93 -6.42 -12.60
CA ASP A 157 12.65 -5.74 -12.44
C ASP A 157 12.49 -5.18 -11.02
N VAL A 158 12.80 -5.98 -10.00
CA VAL A 158 12.73 -5.53 -8.61
C VAL A 158 13.74 -4.43 -8.32
N MET A 159 14.97 -4.54 -8.84
CA MET A 159 15.97 -3.48 -8.73
C MET A 159 15.46 -2.16 -9.32
N ALA A 160 14.84 -2.19 -10.50
CA ALA A 160 14.28 -1.01 -11.14
C ALA A 160 13.15 -0.37 -10.29
N LEU A 161 12.34 -1.17 -9.61
CA LEU A 161 11.31 -0.66 -8.69
C LEU A 161 11.96 0.03 -7.47
N VAL A 162 12.98 -0.57 -6.86
CA VAL A 162 13.71 0.05 -5.74
C VAL A 162 14.37 1.37 -6.17
N GLN A 163 14.98 1.40 -7.36
CA GLN A 163 15.54 2.63 -7.95
C GLN A 163 14.47 3.71 -8.18
N ALA A 164 13.25 3.30 -8.50
CA ALA A 164 12.11 4.20 -8.65
C ALA A 164 11.47 4.64 -7.30
N GLY A 165 12.05 4.26 -6.16
CA GLY A 165 11.58 4.65 -4.83
C GLY A 165 10.46 3.75 -4.27
N VAL A 166 10.20 2.60 -4.89
CA VAL A 166 9.20 1.64 -4.42
C VAL A 166 9.74 0.86 -3.22
N THR A 167 8.92 0.72 -2.19
CA THR A 167 9.26 -0.15 -1.04
C THR A 167 8.94 -1.59 -1.40
N VAL A 168 9.94 -2.46 -1.40
CA VAL A 168 9.81 -3.88 -1.75
C VAL A 168 9.81 -4.72 -0.48
N VAL A 169 8.80 -5.58 -0.35
CA VAL A 169 8.69 -6.56 0.72
C VAL A 169 8.86 -7.94 0.13
N PHE A 170 9.91 -8.64 0.53
CA PHE A 170 10.06 -10.05 0.22
C PHE A 170 9.40 -10.89 1.30
N ARG A 171 8.45 -11.74 0.90
CA ARG A 171 8.05 -12.85 1.75
C ARG A 171 8.99 -14.02 1.58
N SER A 172 9.29 -14.69 2.69
CA SER A 172 10.22 -15.81 2.68
C SER A 172 9.72 -16.90 1.72
N ASN A 173 10.64 -17.40 0.88
CA ASN A 173 10.44 -18.51 -0.07
C ASN A 173 9.53 -18.28 -1.29
N THR A 174 8.91 -17.12 -1.48
CA THR A 174 7.99 -16.91 -2.63
C THR A 174 8.62 -16.21 -3.82
N SER A 175 9.71 -15.47 -3.63
CA SER A 175 10.28 -14.58 -4.66
C SER A 175 10.95 -15.28 -5.84
N GLY A 176 11.32 -16.56 -5.68
CA GLY A 176 12.15 -17.28 -6.66
C GLY A 176 13.58 -16.74 -6.80
N LEU A 177 13.97 -15.72 -6.01
CA LEU A 177 15.30 -15.13 -6.03
C LEU A 177 16.23 -15.81 -5.02
N SER A 178 17.52 -15.93 -5.37
CA SER A 178 18.55 -16.35 -4.43
C SER A 178 18.81 -15.29 -3.37
N ARG A 179 19.44 -15.70 -2.25
CA ARG A 179 19.86 -14.77 -1.20
C ARG A 179 20.78 -13.68 -1.75
N GLU A 180 21.73 -14.04 -2.59
CA GLU A 180 22.70 -13.12 -3.20
C GLU A 180 22.00 -12.06 -4.03
N GLN A 181 20.99 -12.46 -4.81
CA GLN A 181 20.19 -11.54 -5.61
C GLN A 181 19.38 -10.56 -4.74
N ILE A 182 18.79 -11.02 -3.64
CA ILE A 182 18.08 -10.14 -2.68
C ILE A 182 19.04 -9.14 -2.05
N VAL A 183 20.27 -9.57 -1.70
CA VAL A 183 21.30 -8.68 -1.17
C VAL A 183 21.74 -7.64 -2.20
N GLU A 184 21.87 -8.01 -3.48
CA GLU A 184 22.14 -7.06 -4.57
C GLU A 184 21.04 -6.01 -4.72
N ILE A 185 19.77 -6.41 -4.63
CA ILE A 185 18.62 -5.50 -4.65
C ILE A 185 18.70 -4.54 -3.45
N ALA A 186 18.95 -5.04 -2.24
CA ALA A 186 19.04 -4.23 -1.03
C ALA A 186 20.19 -3.20 -1.06
N LYS A 187 21.26 -3.47 -1.80
CA LYS A 187 22.37 -2.50 -2.00
C LYS A 187 21.96 -1.26 -2.79
N VAL A 188 20.90 -1.33 -3.61
CA VAL A 188 20.37 -0.16 -4.33
C VAL A 188 19.88 0.88 -3.34
N ASN A 189 19.01 0.45 -2.41
CA ASN A 189 18.56 1.28 -1.30
C ASN A 189 18.05 0.39 -0.14
N PRO A 190 18.81 0.26 0.97
CA PRO A 190 18.46 -0.65 2.04
C PRO A 190 17.22 -0.22 2.83
N SER A 191 16.84 1.07 2.82
CA SER A 191 15.65 1.54 3.52
C SER A 191 14.34 1.20 2.79
N LEU A 192 14.43 0.75 1.54
CA LEU A 192 13.28 0.40 0.71
C LEU A 192 13.08 -1.11 0.59
N VAL A 193 13.92 -1.93 1.22
CA VAL A 193 13.84 -3.39 1.12
C VAL A 193 13.59 -3.96 2.51
N THR A 194 12.50 -4.70 2.65
CA THR A 194 12.16 -5.41 3.88
C THR A 194 11.98 -6.90 3.61
N LEU A 195 12.48 -7.73 4.53
CA LEU A 195 12.14 -9.14 4.62
C LEU A 195 10.97 -9.30 5.60
N SER A 196 9.86 -9.84 5.13
CA SER A 196 8.77 -10.33 5.97
C SER A 196 8.93 -11.84 6.11
N PRO A 197 8.81 -12.41 7.32
CA PRO A 197 8.68 -13.86 7.48
C PRO A 197 7.52 -14.38 6.63
#